data_AF-A0A399X7P1-F1
#
_entry.id   AF-A0A399X7P1-F1
#
_cell.length_a   1.000
_cell.length_b   1.000
_cell.length_c   1.000
_cell.angle_alpha   90.00
_cell.angle_beta   90.00
_cell.angle_gamma   90.00
#
_symmetry.space_group_name_H-M   'P 1'
#
loop_
_entity.id
_entity.type
_entity.pdbx_description
1 polymer ?
#
loop_
_entity_poly.entity_id
_entity_poly.type
_entity_poly.pdbx_seq_one_letter_code
_entity_poly.pdbx_strand_id
1 'polypeptide(L)'
;MYATNMNSDLKGVVERISGMYFRIESILSLCMDGFMKHKVAMIDKANAVSLAIHDEENELIGLLSDKAAKATEDKYLIKTLMAVVAHIEMATNGLDGILRCVKEKVNEGVLFSDKGVHEISHLFKETLEITKTAGDAFLTRNEVLKKHITDKYISLGQTVDAYSEEHEDRLIKGICQPRSSSLYLNVVDSLMKVVGHLQQATDKIF
;
A
#
# COMPACT_ATOMS: atom_id res chain seq x y z
N MET A 1 8.71 -5.41 23.65
CA MET A 1 10.09 -5.63 24.15
C MET A 1 11.19 -5.04 23.26
N TYR A 2 10.91 -4.60 22.02
CA TYR A 2 11.92 -4.07 21.09
C TYR A 2 12.36 -2.62 21.38
N ALA A 3 11.48 -1.79 21.95
CA ALA A 3 11.75 -0.37 22.22
C ALA A 3 12.68 -0.11 23.43
N THR A 4 12.96 -1.11 24.25
CA THR A 4 13.60 -0.92 25.57
C THR A 4 15.12 -0.72 25.52
N ASN A 5 15.78 -1.02 24.38
CA ASN A 5 17.24 -0.90 24.22
C ASN A 5 17.67 -0.10 22.97
N MET A 6 16.75 0.55 22.24
CA MET A 6 17.11 1.40 21.10
C MET A 6 17.54 2.79 21.55
N ASN A 7 18.59 3.35 20.92
CA ASN A 7 18.91 4.77 21.07
C ASN A 7 17.68 5.62 20.68
N SER A 8 17.46 6.72 21.40
CA SER A 8 16.35 7.67 21.23
C SER A 8 16.08 8.05 19.77
N ASP A 9 17.13 8.23 18.96
CA ASP A 9 16.99 8.56 17.54
C ASP A 9 16.36 7.42 16.70
N LEU A 10 16.76 6.17 16.94
CA LEU A 10 16.20 5.01 16.21
C LEU A 10 14.77 4.72 16.64
N LYS A 11 14.44 5.01 17.90
CA LYS A 11 13.05 4.99 18.36
C LYS A 11 12.19 6.00 17.58
N GLY A 12 12.69 7.21 17.35
CA GLY A 12 12.02 8.21 16.51
C GLY A 12 11.81 7.74 15.07
N VAL A 13 12.79 7.04 14.47
CA VAL A 13 12.65 6.42 13.15
C VAL A 13 11.53 5.38 13.12
N VAL A 14 11.46 4.50 14.14
CA VAL A 14 10.41 3.48 14.24
C VAL A 14 9.02 4.11 14.37
N GLU A 15 8.87 5.17 15.18
CA GLU A 15 7.61 5.90 15.33
C GLU A 15 7.16 6.54 14.00
N ARG A 16 8.10 7.13 13.26
CA ARG A 16 7.88 7.71 11.93
C ARG A 16 7.43 6.67 10.90
N ILE A 17 8.11 5.52 10.84
CA ILE A 17 7.73 4.38 9.97
C ILE A 17 6.32 3.88 10.33
N SER A 18 6.01 3.73 11.62
CA SER A 18 4.65 3.37 12.05
C SER A 18 3.61 4.39 11.58
N GLY A 19 3.94 5.69 11.64
CA GLY A 19 3.14 6.78 11.08
C GLY A 19 2.92 6.69 9.56
N MET A 20 3.83 6.08 8.79
CA MET A 20 3.65 5.86 7.35
C MET A 20 2.55 4.81 7.07
N TYR A 21 2.45 3.73 7.85
CA TYR A 21 1.37 2.75 7.72
C TYR A 21 -0.02 3.40 7.91
N PHE A 22 -0.19 4.21 8.97
CA PHE A 22 -1.44 4.94 9.19
C PHE A 22 -1.81 5.90 8.05
N ARG A 23 -0.81 6.50 7.40
CA ARG A 23 -1.04 7.34 6.22
C ARG A 23 -1.43 6.54 4.99
N ILE A 24 -0.84 5.35 4.76
CA ILE A 24 -1.30 4.42 3.72
C ILE A 24 -2.77 4.04 3.94
N GLU A 25 -3.17 3.74 5.17
CA GLU A 25 -4.57 3.45 5.50
C GLU A 25 -5.50 4.63 5.16
N SER A 26 -5.06 5.86 5.45
CA SER A 26 -5.77 7.09 5.12
C SER A 26 -5.92 7.28 3.61
N ILE A 27 -4.84 7.05 2.84
CA ILE A 27 -4.86 7.11 1.37
C ILE A 27 -5.86 6.10 0.80
N LEU A 28 -5.81 4.83 1.25
CA LEU A 28 -6.73 3.78 0.81
C LEU A 28 -8.18 4.16 1.09
N SER A 29 -8.46 4.66 2.30
CA SER A 29 -9.81 5.07 2.71
C SER A 29 -10.34 6.25 1.89
N LEU A 30 -9.53 7.29 1.71
CA LEU A 30 -9.87 8.47 0.90
C LEU A 30 -10.04 8.12 -0.58
N CYS A 31 -9.18 7.25 -1.12
CA CYS A 31 -9.25 6.79 -2.50
C CYS A 31 -10.54 5.99 -2.73
N MET A 32 -10.86 5.04 -1.85
CA MET A 32 -12.10 4.27 -1.91
C MET A 32 -13.33 5.18 -1.84
N ASP A 33 -13.33 6.17 -0.95
CA ASP A 33 -14.39 7.17 -0.85
C ASP A 33 -14.51 8.02 -2.13
N GLY A 34 -13.38 8.43 -2.71
CA GLY A 34 -13.32 9.16 -3.97
C GLY A 34 -13.87 8.33 -5.14
N PHE A 35 -13.53 7.04 -5.19
CA PHE A 35 -14.01 6.08 -6.17
C PHE A 35 -15.52 5.86 -6.06
N MET A 36 -16.02 5.54 -4.85
CA MET A 36 -17.43 5.22 -4.62
C MET A 36 -18.36 6.43 -4.74
N LYS A 37 -17.91 7.60 -4.27
CA LYS A 37 -18.73 8.83 -4.24
C LYS A 37 -18.47 9.73 -5.45
N HIS A 38 -17.56 9.33 -6.35
CA HIS A 38 -17.14 10.12 -7.51
C HIS A 38 -16.63 11.52 -7.13
N LYS A 39 -15.79 11.61 -6.08
CA LYS A 39 -15.32 12.89 -5.52
C LYS A 39 -13.83 13.08 -5.70
N VAL A 40 -13.45 13.87 -6.70
CA VAL A 40 -12.05 14.26 -6.98
C VAL A 40 -11.36 14.87 -5.76
N ALA A 41 -12.06 15.69 -4.98
CA ALA A 41 -11.51 16.31 -3.78
C ALA A 41 -11.02 15.31 -2.72
N MET A 42 -11.58 14.08 -2.67
CA MET A 42 -11.07 13.04 -1.76
C MET A 42 -9.76 12.43 -2.30
N ILE A 43 -9.65 12.31 -3.62
CA ILE A 43 -8.45 11.84 -4.30
C ILE A 43 -7.32 12.87 -4.16
N ASP A 44 -7.63 14.17 -4.25
CA ASP A 44 -6.65 15.24 -4.03
C ASP A 44 -6.12 15.25 -2.59
N LYS A 45 -6.97 15.01 -1.60
CA LYS A 45 -6.53 14.82 -0.21
C LYS A 45 -5.61 13.60 -0.07
N ALA A 46 -5.95 12.49 -0.71
CA ALA A 46 -5.13 11.28 -0.69
C ALA A 46 -3.75 11.53 -1.36
N ASN A 47 -3.71 12.25 -2.49
CA ASN A 47 -2.45 12.66 -3.12
C ASN A 47 -1.57 13.49 -2.19
N ALA A 48 -2.15 14.43 -1.44
CA ALA A 48 -1.38 15.23 -0.48
C ALA A 48 -0.77 14.36 0.64
N VAL A 49 -1.49 13.33 1.10
CA VAL A 49 -0.96 12.36 2.06
C VAL A 49 0.15 11.50 1.42
N SER A 50 0.00 11.10 0.15
CA SER A 50 1.00 10.34 -0.59
C SER A 50 2.33 11.10 -0.71
N LEU A 51 2.27 12.38 -1.11
CA LEU A 51 3.45 13.27 -1.17
C LEU A 51 4.17 13.37 0.17
N ALA A 52 3.41 13.50 1.28
CA ALA A 52 4.00 13.53 2.61
C ALA A 52 4.70 12.22 3.02
N ILE A 53 4.29 11.07 2.45
CA ILE A 53 5.01 9.79 2.66
C ILE A 53 6.34 9.80 1.88
N HIS A 54 6.34 10.24 0.62
CA HIS A 54 7.56 10.33 -0.20
C HIS A 54 8.59 11.29 0.40
N ASP A 55 8.16 12.44 0.92
CA ASP A 55 9.07 13.38 1.58
C ASP A 55 9.70 12.74 2.84
N GLU A 56 8.88 12.05 3.64
CA GLU A 56 9.34 11.38 4.85
C GLU A 56 10.26 10.18 4.59
N GLU A 57 9.99 9.42 3.53
CA GLU A 57 10.86 8.37 3.03
C GLU A 57 12.28 8.90 2.78
N ASN A 58 12.39 9.98 1.99
CA ASN A 58 13.66 10.57 1.62
C ASN A 58 14.43 11.04 2.86
N GLU A 59 13.75 11.69 3.80
CA GLU A 59 14.33 12.10 5.07
C GLU A 59 14.82 10.91 5.90
N LEU A 60 14.02 9.85 6.01
CA LEU A 60 14.36 8.66 6.79
C LEU A 60 15.55 7.91 6.18
N ILE A 61 15.61 7.77 4.85
CA ILE A 61 16.76 7.16 4.17
C ILE A 61 18.03 7.99 4.38
N GLY A 62 17.95 9.32 4.31
CA GLY A 62 19.07 10.20 4.61
C GLY A 62 19.58 10.01 6.04
N LEU A 63 18.67 10.07 7.02
CA LEU A 63 18.99 9.87 8.45
C LEU A 63 19.61 8.49 8.73
N LEU A 64 19.06 7.43 8.13
CA LEU A 64 19.55 6.06 8.31
C LEU A 64 20.92 5.87 7.65
N SER A 65 21.16 6.48 6.49
CA SER A 65 22.45 6.44 5.79
C SER A 65 23.55 7.13 6.58
N ASP A 66 23.26 8.32 7.12
CA ASP A 66 24.20 9.06 7.98
C ASP A 66 24.55 8.29 9.25
N LYS A 67 23.59 7.54 9.81
CA LYS A 67 23.83 6.65 10.95
C LYS A 67 24.65 5.43 10.56
N ALA A 68 24.39 4.81 9.41
CA ALA A 68 25.13 3.64 8.94
C ALA A 68 26.64 3.94 8.76
N ALA A 69 26.99 5.18 8.43
CA ALA A 69 28.36 5.65 8.29
C ALA A 69 29.12 5.69 9.64
N LYS A 70 28.43 5.75 10.78
CA LYS A 70 29.03 5.80 12.11
C LYS A 70 29.33 4.39 12.62
N ALA A 71 30.57 4.15 13.08
CA ALA A 71 31.07 2.81 13.42
C ALA A 71 30.38 2.14 14.63
N THR A 72 29.71 2.91 15.48
CA THR A 72 29.10 2.45 16.74
C THR A 72 27.64 2.04 16.62
N GLU A 73 27.01 2.22 15.45
CA GLU A 73 25.59 1.96 15.24
C GLU A 73 25.32 0.50 14.82
N ASP A 74 24.12 0.00 15.16
CA ASP A 74 23.65 -1.32 14.72
C ASP A 74 23.33 -1.31 13.22
N LYS A 75 24.33 -1.67 12.41
CA LYS A 75 24.23 -1.70 10.94
C LYS A 75 23.17 -2.68 10.44
N TYR A 76 22.90 -3.76 11.17
CA TYR A 76 21.88 -4.73 10.77
C TYR A 76 20.49 -4.12 10.94
N LEU A 77 20.21 -3.55 12.11
CA LEU A 77 18.96 -2.85 12.37
C LEU A 77 18.73 -1.70 11.36
N ILE A 78 19.75 -0.88 11.11
CA ILE A 78 19.65 0.21 10.14
C ILE A 78 19.30 -0.32 8.75
N LYS A 79 19.98 -1.37 8.28
CA LYS A 79 19.69 -2.00 6.98
C LYS A 79 18.26 -2.54 6.92
N THR A 80 17.78 -3.15 8.00
CA THR A 80 16.38 -3.61 8.09
C THR A 80 15.40 -2.45 7.98
N LEU A 81 15.60 -1.36 8.73
CA LEU A 81 14.72 -0.18 8.68
C LEU A 81 14.74 0.49 7.30
N MET A 82 15.91 0.63 6.67
CA MET A 82 16.02 1.15 5.31
C MET A 82 15.24 0.30 4.31
N ALA A 83 15.32 -1.04 4.43
CA ALA A 83 14.57 -1.94 3.57
C ALA A 83 13.05 -1.82 3.79
N VAL A 84 12.59 -1.68 5.04
CA VAL A 84 11.17 -1.42 5.34
C VAL A 84 10.71 -0.12 4.70
N VAL A 85 11.45 0.98 4.89
CA VAL A 85 11.14 2.30 4.29
C VAL A 85 11.04 2.21 2.77
N ALA A 86 12.01 1.56 2.12
CA ALA A 86 12.00 1.36 0.67
C ALA A 86 10.80 0.52 0.18
N HIS A 87 10.35 -0.47 0.94
CA HIS A 87 9.14 -1.21 0.57
C HIS A 87 7.86 -0.38 0.77
N ILE A 88 7.79 0.44 1.82
CA ILE A 88 6.68 1.40 2.01
C ILE A 88 6.62 2.41 0.86
N GLU A 89 7.77 2.90 0.39
CA GLU A 89 7.86 3.78 -0.78
C GLU A 89 7.27 3.13 -2.03
N MET A 90 7.64 1.88 -2.30
CA MET A 90 7.13 1.15 -3.45
C MET A 90 5.64 0.82 -3.34
N ALA A 91 5.13 0.60 -2.12
CA ALA A 91 3.69 0.51 -1.87
C ALA A 91 3.00 1.86 -2.15
N THR A 92 3.59 2.97 -1.73
CA THR A 92 3.07 4.33 -1.97
C THR A 92 3.02 4.66 -3.45
N ASN A 93 4.05 4.30 -4.22
CA ASN A 93 4.02 4.38 -5.69
C ASN A 93 2.90 3.54 -6.32
N GLY A 94 2.52 2.42 -5.70
CA GLY A 94 1.33 1.65 -6.10
C GLY A 94 0.05 2.44 -5.85
N LEU A 95 -0.07 3.09 -4.70
CA LEU A 95 -1.21 3.96 -4.37
C LEU A 95 -1.34 5.13 -5.36
N ASP A 96 -0.24 5.77 -5.75
CA ASP A 96 -0.28 6.85 -6.75
C ASP A 96 -0.84 6.37 -8.10
N GLY A 97 -0.49 5.15 -8.49
CA GLY A 97 -1.06 4.48 -9.66
C GLY A 97 -2.59 4.39 -9.57
N ILE A 98 -3.09 3.95 -8.40
CA ILE A 98 -4.53 3.85 -8.13
C ILE A 98 -5.18 5.22 -8.13
N LEU A 99 -4.61 6.20 -7.42
CA LEU A 99 -5.12 7.56 -7.31
C LEU A 99 -5.27 8.21 -8.69
N ARG A 100 -4.28 8.04 -9.57
CA ARG A 100 -4.32 8.51 -10.96
C ARG A 100 -5.48 7.85 -11.72
N CYS A 101 -5.60 6.52 -11.67
CA CYS A 101 -6.65 5.79 -12.38
C CYS A 101 -8.06 6.17 -11.90
N VAL A 102 -8.25 6.30 -10.58
CA VAL A 102 -9.53 6.70 -10.00
C VAL A 102 -9.86 8.16 -10.35
N LYS A 103 -8.87 9.06 -10.36
CA LYS A 103 -9.07 10.46 -10.77
C LYS A 103 -9.49 10.56 -12.23
N GLU A 104 -8.80 9.83 -13.11
CA GLU A 104 -9.12 9.73 -14.54
C GLU A 104 -10.54 9.21 -14.75
N LYS A 105 -10.90 8.10 -14.10
CA LYS A 105 -12.26 7.53 -14.11
C LYS A 105 -13.32 8.57 -13.72
N VAL A 106 -13.09 9.32 -12.63
CA VAL A 106 -14.07 10.30 -12.13
C VAL A 106 -14.18 11.50 -13.06
N ASN A 107 -13.05 12.07 -13.50
CA ASN A 107 -13.03 13.25 -14.37
C ASN A 107 -13.65 12.99 -15.74
N GLU A 108 -13.40 11.82 -16.31
CA GLU A 108 -13.91 11.44 -17.63
C GLU A 108 -15.30 10.81 -17.60
N GLY A 109 -15.88 10.61 -16.41
CA GLY A 109 -17.19 9.96 -16.27
C GLY A 109 -17.19 8.49 -16.69
N VAL A 110 -16.04 7.80 -16.60
CA VAL A 110 -15.94 6.38 -16.96
C VAL A 110 -16.74 5.55 -15.95
N LEU A 111 -17.64 4.73 -16.48
CA LEU A 111 -18.49 3.84 -15.70
C LEU A 111 -17.88 2.44 -15.63
N PHE A 112 -17.93 1.87 -14.43
CA PHE A 112 -17.60 0.48 -14.19
C PHE A 112 -18.91 -0.29 -14.00
N SER A 113 -18.91 -1.59 -14.32
CA SER A 113 -20.05 -2.45 -14.00
C SER A 113 -20.21 -2.61 -12.50
N ASP A 114 -21.41 -2.94 -12.02
CA ASP A 114 -21.67 -3.20 -10.60
C ASP A 114 -20.73 -4.27 -10.04
N LYS A 115 -20.45 -5.30 -10.86
CA LYS A 115 -19.48 -6.34 -10.52
C LYS A 115 -18.06 -5.78 -10.38
N GLY A 116 -17.61 -4.96 -11.33
CA GLY A 116 -16.30 -4.28 -11.26
C GLY A 116 -16.15 -3.37 -10.04
N VAL A 117 -17.23 -2.67 -9.66
CA VAL A 117 -17.26 -1.86 -8.44
C VAL A 117 -17.16 -2.72 -7.19
N HIS A 118 -17.85 -3.88 -7.15
CA HIS A 118 -17.76 -4.83 -6.04
C HIS A 118 -16.36 -5.43 -5.90
N GLU A 119 -15.77 -5.88 -7.02
CA GLU A 119 -14.43 -6.45 -7.09
C GLU A 119 -13.39 -5.48 -6.52
N ILE A 120 -13.37 -4.23 -7.03
CA ILE A 120 -12.45 -3.20 -6.54
C ILE A 120 -12.71 -2.87 -5.06
N SER A 121 -13.97 -2.74 -4.66
CA SER A 121 -14.33 -2.45 -3.26
C SER A 121 -13.88 -3.55 -2.31
N HIS A 122 -13.93 -4.82 -2.74
CA HIS A 122 -13.41 -5.94 -1.99
C HIS A 122 -11.89 -5.85 -1.84
N LEU A 123 -11.16 -5.63 -2.94
CA LEU A 123 -9.70 -5.51 -2.91
C LEU A 123 -9.23 -4.35 -2.02
N PHE A 124 -9.87 -3.17 -2.07
CA PHE A 124 -9.55 -2.05 -1.17
C PHE A 124 -9.69 -2.43 0.32
N LYS A 125 -10.74 -3.18 0.68
CA LYS A 125 -10.97 -3.61 2.07
C LYS A 125 -9.89 -4.58 2.52
N GLU A 126 -9.54 -5.55 1.69
CA GLU A 126 -8.48 -6.52 1.97
C GLU A 126 -7.11 -5.82 2.09
N THR A 127 -6.78 -4.91 1.16
CA THR A 127 -5.54 -4.13 1.24
C THR A 127 -5.49 -3.27 2.52
N LEU A 128 -6.61 -2.69 2.95
CA LEU A 128 -6.68 -1.93 4.21
C LEU A 128 -6.46 -2.82 5.44
N GLU A 129 -7.04 -4.02 5.48
CA GLU A 129 -6.82 -4.99 6.56
C GLU A 129 -5.34 -5.41 6.64
N ILE A 130 -4.74 -5.72 5.49
CA ILE A 130 -3.31 -6.10 5.40
C ILE A 130 -2.43 -4.92 5.85
N THR A 131 -2.74 -3.69 5.45
CA THR A 131 -1.97 -2.49 5.87
C THR A 131 -1.97 -2.34 7.39
N LYS A 132 -3.13 -2.46 8.03
CA LYS A 132 -3.26 -2.40 9.50
C LYS A 132 -2.44 -3.49 10.17
N THR A 133 -2.61 -4.72 9.69
CA THR A 133 -1.89 -5.88 10.22
C THR A 133 -0.38 -5.74 10.05
N ALA A 134 0.09 -5.17 8.93
CA ALA A 134 1.51 -4.92 8.68
C ALA A 134 2.08 -3.86 9.63
N GLY A 135 1.32 -2.79 9.91
CA GLY A 135 1.69 -1.80 10.93
C GLY A 135 1.82 -2.42 12.33
N ASP A 136 0.85 -3.25 12.71
CA ASP A 136 0.89 -3.98 13.99
C ASP A 136 2.04 -4.98 14.06
N ALA A 137 2.28 -5.73 12.98
CA ALA A 137 3.39 -6.67 12.87
C ALA A 137 4.75 -5.95 12.96
N PHE A 138 4.86 -4.75 12.37
CA PHE A 138 6.07 -3.94 12.45
C PHE A 138 6.42 -3.53 13.89
N LEU A 139 5.41 -3.12 14.67
CA LEU A 139 5.60 -2.72 16.07
C LEU A 139 5.82 -3.91 17.01
N THR A 140 5.11 -5.01 16.79
CA THR A 140 5.03 -6.13 17.74
C THR A 140 5.98 -7.28 17.43
N ARG A 141 6.41 -7.42 16.17
CA ARG A 141 7.13 -8.59 15.64
C ARG A 141 6.40 -9.90 15.92
N ASN A 142 5.07 -9.87 15.82
CA ASN A 142 4.24 -11.05 16.04
C ASN A 142 4.23 -11.94 14.80
N GLU A 143 4.82 -13.14 14.90
CA GLU A 143 4.88 -14.11 13.80
C GLU A 143 3.49 -14.58 13.32
N VAL A 144 2.48 -14.56 14.19
CA VAL A 144 1.10 -14.87 13.80
C VAL A 144 0.56 -13.81 12.84
N LEU A 145 0.86 -12.53 13.08
CA LEU A 145 0.47 -11.44 12.18
C LEU A 145 1.23 -11.52 10.86
N LYS A 146 2.53 -11.86 10.88
CA LYS A 146 3.31 -12.13 9.66
C LYS A 146 2.65 -13.23 8.84
N LYS A 147 2.35 -14.37 9.46
CA LYS A 147 1.71 -15.49 8.77
C LYS A 147 0.36 -15.09 8.19
N HIS A 148 -0.46 -14.34 8.93
CA HIS A 148 -1.75 -13.82 8.43
C HIS A 148 -1.57 -12.97 7.17
N ILE A 149 -0.60 -12.06 7.16
CA ILE A 149 -0.28 -11.22 5.99
C ILE A 149 0.13 -12.08 4.79
N THR A 150 0.98 -13.09 5.00
CA THR A 150 1.40 -14.01 3.93
C THR A 150 0.22 -14.80 3.36
N ASP A 151 -0.62 -15.38 4.23
CA ASP A 151 -1.79 -16.16 3.82
C ASP A 151 -2.79 -15.27 3.04
N LYS A 152 -3.02 -14.04 3.51
CA LYS A 152 -3.86 -13.05 2.83
C LYS A 152 -3.29 -12.64 1.47
N TYR A 153 -1.98 -12.40 1.36
CA TYR A 153 -1.35 -12.07 0.07
C TYR A 153 -1.56 -13.16 -0.98
N ILE A 154 -1.36 -14.43 -0.61
CA ILE A 154 -1.58 -15.58 -1.50
C ILE A 154 -3.05 -15.66 -1.93
N SER A 155 -3.97 -15.60 -0.97
CA SER A 155 -5.42 -15.67 -1.24
C SER A 155 -5.89 -14.50 -2.11
N LEU A 156 -5.36 -13.30 -1.90
CA LEU A 156 -5.71 -12.12 -2.67
C LEU A 156 -5.17 -12.20 -4.10
N GLY A 157 -3.96 -12.74 -4.28
CA GLY A 157 -3.41 -13.03 -5.61
C GLY A 157 -4.32 -13.95 -6.42
N GLN A 158 -4.76 -15.07 -5.84
CA GLN A 158 -5.72 -15.98 -6.48
C GLN A 158 -7.06 -15.29 -6.81
N THR A 159 -7.52 -14.39 -5.94
CA THR A 159 -8.73 -13.61 -6.17
C THR A 159 -8.57 -12.65 -7.35
N VAL A 160 -7.41 -11.99 -7.45
CA VAL A 160 -7.09 -11.06 -8.54
C VAL A 160 -6.95 -11.77 -9.88
N ASP A 161 -6.35 -12.96 -9.89
CA ASP A 161 -6.27 -13.79 -11.10
C ASP A 161 -7.68 -14.14 -11.60
N ALA A 162 -8.55 -14.61 -10.70
CA ALA A 162 -9.94 -14.93 -11.05
C ALA A 162 -10.73 -13.70 -11.53
N TYR A 163 -10.57 -12.54 -10.86
CA TYR A 163 -11.22 -11.29 -11.28
C TYR A 163 -10.74 -10.80 -12.64
N SER A 164 -9.47 -11.01 -12.97
CA SER A 164 -8.90 -10.66 -14.27
C SER A 164 -9.45 -11.56 -15.38
N GLU A 165 -9.50 -12.88 -15.16
CA GLU A 165 -10.10 -13.83 -16.11
C GLU A 165 -11.58 -13.51 -16.38
N GLU A 166 -12.37 -13.31 -15.31
CA GLU A 166 -13.78 -12.92 -15.44
C GLU A 166 -13.96 -11.54 -16.09
N HIS A 167 -12.99 -10.64 -15.97
CA HIS A 167 -12.99 -9.35 -16.63
C HIS A 167 -12.76 -9.47 -18.14
N GLU A 168 -11.79 -10.27 -18.57
CA GLU A 168 -11.55 -10.57 -19.98
C GLU A 168 -12.79 -11.17 -20.63
N ASP A 169 -13.45 -12.10 -19.94
CA ASP A 169 -14.68 -12.72 -20.36
C ASP A 169 -15.82 -11.72 -20.60
N ARG A 170 -15.93 -10.70 -19.72
CA ARG A 170 -16.89 -9.59 -19.87
C ARG A 170 -16.52 -8.66 -21.02
N LEU A 171 -15.22 -8.47 -21.28
CA LEU A 171 -14.73 -7.65 -22.40
C LEU A 171 -15.05 -8.33 -23.74
N ILE A 172 -14.80 -9.64 -23.87
CA ILE A 172 -15.12 -10.45 -25.05
C ILE A 172 -16.62 -10.39 -25.36
N LYS A 173 -17.46 -10.46 -24.33
CA LYS A 173 -18.93 -10.41 -24.45
C LYS A 173 -19.47 -8.99 -24.71
N GLY A 174 -18.62 -7.97 -24.77
CA GLY A 174 -19.02 -6.57 -24.97
C GLY A 174 -19.74 -5.93 -23.79
N ILE A 175 -19.69 -6.56 -22.61
CA ILE A 175 -20.29 -6.04 -21.37
C ILE A 175 -19.44 -4.91 -20.80
N CYS A 176 -18.11 -5.04 -20.88
CA CYS A 176 -17.16 -4.01 -20.47
C CYS A 176 -16.62 -3.24 -21.67
N GLN A 177 -16.47 -1.92 -21.51
CA GLN A 177 -15.87 -1.07 -22.53
C GLN A 177 -14.33 -1.12 -22.42
N PRO A 178 -13.58 -1.08 -23.54
CA PRO A 178 -12.11 -1.11 -23.51
C PRO A 178 -11.49 -0.01 -22.64
N ARG A 179 -12.10 1.18 -22.62
CA ARG A 179 -11.64 2.30 -21.78
C ARG A 179 -11.79 2.02 -20.28
N SER A 180 -12.90 1.41 -19.87
CA SER A 180 -13.10 1.01 -18.47
C SER A 180 -12.17 -0.14 -18.08
N SER A 181 -11.86 -1.02 -19.04
CA SER A 181 -11.02 -2.21 -18.82
C SER A 181 -9.60 -1.87 -18.41
N SER A 182 -8.94 -0.96 -19.12
CA SER A 182 -7.56 -0.57 -18.79
C SER A 182 -7.45 0.08 -17.42
N LEU A 183 -8.40 0.94 -17.06
CA LEU A 183 -8.45 1.55 -15.73
C LEU A 183 -8.71 0.52 -14.63
N TYR A 184 -9.59 -0.46 -14.88
CA TYR A 184 -9.89 -1.53 -13.94
C TYR A 184 -8.65 -2.38 -13.66
N LEU A 185 -7.99 -2.89 -14.70
CA LEU A 185 -6.81 -3.75 -14.54
C LEU A 185 -5.66 -2.99 -13.85
N ASN A 186 -5.43 -1.73 -14.21
CA ASN A 186 -4.41 -0.91 -13.55
C ASN A 186 -4.67 -0.74 -12.05
N VAL A 187 -5.93 -0.57 -11.63
CA VAL A 187 -6.29 -0.46 -10.21
C VAL A 187 -6.03 -1.78 -9.49
N VAL A 188 -6.46 -2.91 -10.08
CA VAL A 188 -6.30 -4.25 -9.51
C VAL A 188 -4.82 -4.62 -9.35
N ASP A 189 -4.02 -4.45 -10.40
CA ASP A 189 -2.56 -4.69 -10.36
C ASP A 189 -1.86 -3.80 -9.33
N SER A 190 -2.25 -2.52 -9.27
CA SER A 190 -1.65 -1.59 -8.33
C SER A 190 -1.98 -1.95 -6.88
N LEU A 191 -3.20 -2.42 -6.58
CA LEU A 191 -3.56 -2.92 -5.25
C LEU A 191 -2.71 -4.14 -4.87
N MET A 192 -2.48 -5.08 -5.80
CA MET A 192 -1.57 -6.21 -5.55
C MET A 192 -0.12 -5.78 -5.33
N LYS A 193 0.35 -4.77 -6.07
CA LYS A 193 1.67 -4.16 -5.83
C LYS A 193 1.76 -3.61 -4.41
N VAL A 194 0.75 -2.87 -3.93
CA VAL A 194 0.72 -2.37 -2.54
C VAL A 194 0.87 -3.53 -1.56
N VAL A 195 0.02 -4.55 -1.68
CA VAL A 195 0.01 -5.71 -0.76
C VAL A 195 1.34 -6.47 -0.79
N GLY A 196 1.89 -6.73 -1.97
CA GLY A 196 3.17 -7.42 -2.12
C GLY A 196 4.30 -6.65 -1.44
N HIS A 197 4.35 -5.32 -1.57
CA HIS A 197 5.37 -4.52 -0.89
C HIS A 197 5.16 -4.44 0.63
N LEU A 198 3.92 -4.42 1.13
CA LEU A 198 3.64 -4.51 2.57
C LEU A 198 4.07 -5.86 3.16
N GLN A 199 3.86 -6.96 2.44
CA GLN A 199 4.36 -8.28 2.82
C GLN A 199 5.89 -8.31 2.86
N GLN A 200 6.55 -7.78 1.82
CA GLN A 200 8.01 -7.71 1.78
C GLN A 200 8.59 -6.84 2.90
N ALA A 201 7.96 -5.70 3.21
CA ALA A 201 8.34 -4.86 4.34
C ALA A 201 8.26 -5.65 5.65
N THR A 202 7.16 -6.40 5.85
CA THR A 202 6.96 -7.26 7.01
C THR A 202 8.06 -8.31 7.12
N ASP A 203 8.41 -8.98 6.01
CA ASP A 203 9.44 -10.01 5.98
C ASP A 203 10.83 -9.51 6.38
N LYS A 204 11.15 -8.22 6.20
CA LYS A 204 12.47 -7.68 6.62
C LYS A 204 12.65 -7.64 8.14
N ILE A 205 11.57 -7.72 8.90
CA ILE A 205 11.56 -7.50 10.35
C ILE A 205 11.81 -8.81 11.12
N PHE A 206 11.66 -9.95 10.44
CA PHE A 206 11.77 -11.32 10.97
C PHE A 206 12.96 -12.05 10.34
#